data_AF-A0A535TTY0-F1
#
_entry.id   AF-A0A535TTY0-F1
#
_cell.length_a   1.000
_cell.length_b   1.000
_cell.length_c   1.000
_cell.angle_alpha   90.00
_cell.angle_beta   90.00
_cell.angle_gamma   90.00
#
_symmetry.space_group_name_H-M   'P 1'
#
loop_
_entity.id
_entity.type
_entity.pdbx_description
1 polymer ?
#
loop_
_entity_poly.entity_id
_entity_poly.type
_entity_poly.pdbx_seq_one_letter_code
_entity_poly.pdbx_strand_id
1 'polypeptide(L)'
;AYEEAFKSHKLTMGNILDDTSRHFAGGQFHDFDFRDMGMITAHKALLLSRNIPALETMQAAGVDNVVNFAHDMGITTQLKSEVTTAIGSSEVRLLDHAVGYGVFATGGTRHDPVSVLEVKDKDNNTLDKPNAPGGKQVISAQEAYLITYIGISAGTNRSPASPERPTTTATPG
;
A
#
# COMPACT_ATOMS: atom_id res chain seq x y z
N ALA A 1 -4.86 -1.36 -5.98
CA ALA A 1 -5.21 -0.88 -7.34
C ALA A 1 -3.97 -0.64 -8.18
N TYR A 2 -3.14 0.37 -7.87
CA TYR A 2 -1.93 0.69 -8.63
C TYR A 2 -0.98 -0.50 -8.82
N GLU A 3 -0.64 -1.19 -7.74
CA GLU A 3 0.25 -2.35 -7.80
C GLU A 3 -0.26 -3.43 -8.77
N GLU A 4 -1.52 -3.84 -8.63
CA GLU A 4 -2.14 -4.79 -9.56
C GLU A 4 -2.16 -4.27 -11.00
N ALA A 5 -2.40 -2.98 -11.23
CA ALA A 5 -2.40 -2.40 -12.56
C ALA A 5 -1.01 -2.43 -13.21
N PHE A 6 0.05 -2.21 -12.43
CA PHE A 6 1.43 -2.24 -12.89
C PHE A 6 1.90 -3.67 -13.15
N LYS A 7 1.63 -4.57 -12.21
CA LYS A 7 1.93 -5.99 -12.28
C LYS A 7 1.26 -6.67 -13.48
N SER A 8 0.02 -6.30 -13.79
CA SER A 8 -0.73 -6.82 -14.94
C SER A 8 -0.41 -6.10 -16.26
N HIS A 9 0.56 -5.18 -16.27
CA HIS A 9 0.93 -4.33 -17.41
C HIS A 9 -0.21 -3.53 -18.03
N LYS A 10 -1.31 -3.35 -17.28
CA LYS A 10 -2.44 -2.54 -17.70
C LYS A 10 -2.14 -1.05 -17.60
N LEU A 11 -1.28 -0.68 -16.65
CA LEU A 11 -0.71 0.65 -16.51
C LEU A 11 0.79 0.55 -16.25
N THR A 12 1.45 1.66 -16.44
CA THR A 12 2.83 1.92 -16.04
C THR A 12 2.85 3.23 -15.27
N MET A 13 3.94 3.47 -14.54
CA MET A 13 4.18 4.69 -13.79
C MET A 13 4.10 5.98 -14.63
N GLY A 14 4.40 5.88 -15.93
CA GLY A 14 4.39 6.99 -16.88
C GLY A 14 3.05 7.20 -17.58
N ASN A 15 2.07 6.29 -17.43
CA ASN A 15 0.75 6.49 -18.01
C ASN A 15 0.12 7.79 -17.48
N ILE A 16 -0.49 8.54 -18.39
CA ILE A 16 -1.25 9.74 -18.07
C ILE A 16 -2.65 9.33 -17.61
N LEU A 17 -3.06 9.83 -16.46
CA LEU A 17 -4.37 9.67 -15.85
C LEU A 17 -5.05 11.04 -15.73
N ASP A 18 -6.38 11.04 -15.80
CA ASP A 18 -7.18 12.25 -15.73
C ASP A 18 -7.69 12.49 -14.30
N ASP A 19 -7.15 13.53 -13.66
CA ASP A 19 -7.48 13.99 -12.31
C ASP A 19 -8.56 15.10 -12.31
N THR A 20 -9.42 15.13 -13.33
CA THR A 20 -10.59 16.02 -13.35
C THR A 20 -11.80 15.35 -12.71
N SER A 21 -12.44 16.06 -11.78
CA SER A 21 -13.64 15.60 -11.07
C SER A 21 -14.72 15.10 -12.03
N ARG A 22 -15.17 13.86 -11.83
CA ARG A 22 -16.14 13.19 -12.71
C ARG A 22 -16.98 12.15 -11.99
N HIS A 23 -18.01 11.67 -12.69
CA HIS A 23 -18.91 10.64 -12.20
C HIS A 23 -18.30 9.25 -12.37
N PHE A 24 -18.40 8.44 -11.33
CA PHE A 24 -18.14 7.01 -11.35
C PHE A 24 -19.40 6.26 -10.91
N ALA A 25 -19.39 4.92 -11.03
CA ALA A 25 -20.45 4.10 -10.44
C ALA A 25 -20.53 4.39 -8.92
N GLY A 26 -21.63 5.02 -8.48
CA GLY A 26 -21.81 5.45 -7.09
C GLY A 26 -21.85 6.97 -6.85
N GLY A 27 -21.59 7.81 -7.86
CA GLY A 27 -21.79 9.26 -7.77
C GLY A 27 -20.65 10.11 -8.32
N GLN A 28 -20.69 11.42 -8.02
CA GLN A 28 -19.61 12.35 -8.32
C GLN A 28 -18.57 12.29 -7.19
N PHE A 29 -17.30 12.11 -7.57
CA PHE A 29 -16.18 12.09 -6.63
C PHE A 29 -15.32 13.32 -6.81
N HIS A 30 -14.60 13.69 -5.74
CA HIS A 30 -13.67 14.81 -5.71
C HIS A 30 -12.39 14.39 -4.98
N ASP A 31 -11.31 15.08 -5.27
CA ASP A 31 -10.07 14.98 -4.49
C ASP A 31 -10.19 15.69 -3.15
N PHE A 32 -9.28 15.37 -2.23
CA PHE A 32 -9.31 15.85 -0.84
C PHE A 32 -9.29 17.38 -0.71
N ASP A 33 -8.76 18.09 -1.72
CA ASP A 33 -8.63 19.55 -1.75
C ASP A 33 -9.68 20.23 -2.66
N PHE A 34 -10.62 19.47 -3.23
CA PHE A 34 -11.63 19.94 -4.18
C PHE A 34 -11.05 20.67 -5.40
N ARG A 35 -9.80 20.40 -5.74
CA ARG A 35 -9.14 20.93 -6.93
C ARG A 35 -8.82 19.79 -7.87
N ASP A 36 -8.79 20.07 -9.15
CA ASP A 36 -8.34 19.13 -10.18
C ASP A 36 -6.91 19.45 -10.58
N MET A 37 -6.08 18.42 -10.85
CA MET A 37 -4.74 18.61 -11.42
C MET A 37 -4.69 18.35 -12.94
N GLY A 38 -5.82 17.96 -13.53
CA GLY A 38 -5.93 17.58 -14.94
C GLY A 38 -5.09 16.35 -15.27
N MET A 39 -4.40 16.37 -16.40
CA MET A 39 -3.60 15.22 -16.85
C MET A 39 -2.30 15.09 -16.04
N ILE A 40 -2.19 14.02 -15.24
CA ILE A 40 -1.02 13.73 -14.41
C ILE A 40 -0.54 12.30 -14.62
N THR A 41 0.73 12.01 -14.31
CA THR A 41 1.24 10.64 -14.41
C THR A 41 0.70 9.75 -13.28
N ALA A 42 0.58 8.45 -13.52
CA ALA A 42 0.21 7.48 -12.49
C ALA A 42 1.15 7.54 -11.27
N HIS A 43 2.46 7.77 -11.50
CA HIS A 43 3.43 8.05 -10.44
C HIS A 43 3.01 9.25 -9.57
N LYS A 44 2.69 10.39 -10.19
CA LYS A 44 2.30 11.62 -9.48
C LYS A 44 0.97 11.45 -8.76
N ALA A 45 0.01 10.77 -9.38
CA ALA A 45 -1.29 10.48 -8.78
C ALA A 45 -1.16 9.62 -7.52
N LEU A 46 -0.36 8.55 -7.56
CA LEU A 46 -0.07 7.70 -6.40
C LEU A 46 0.72 8.46 -5.33
N LEU A 47 1.75 9.22 -5.72
CA LEU A 47 2.56 10.05 -4.81
C LEU A 47 1.71 11.06 -4.01
N LEU A 48 0.74 11.69 -4.67
CA LEU A 48 -0.13 12.70 -4.08
C LEU A 48 -1.41 12.12 -3.48
N SER A 49 -1.62 10.80 -3.58
CA SER A 49 -2.83 10.11 -3.10
C SER A 49 -4.12 10.72 -3.67
N ARG A 50 -4.16 10.91 -4.98
CA ARG A 50 -5.33 11.45 -5.69
C ARG A 50 -6.43 10.39 -5.87
N ASN A 51 -7.66 10.76 -5.55
CA ASN A 51 -8.84 9.90 -5.55
C ASN A 51 -9.31 9.58 -6.97
N ILE A 52 -9.44 10.59 -7.84
CA ILE A 52 -10.00 10.38 -9.19
C ILE A 52 -9.14 9.40 -10.00
N PRO A 53 -7.81 9.54 -10.07
CA PRO A 53 -6.95 8.57 -10.74
C PRO A 53 -6.92 7.21 -10.06
N ALA A 54 -7.13 7.11 -8.74
CA ALA A 54 -7.22 5.84 -8.04
C ALA A 54 -8.46 5.03 -8.45
N LEU A 55 -9.60 5.71 -8.62
CA LEU A 55 -10.84 5.11 -9.13
C LEU A 55 -10.69 4.66 -10.60
N GLU A 56 -10.03 5.46 -11.44
CA GLU A 56 -9.70 5.10 -12.82
C GLU A 56 -8.78 3.87 -12.87
N THR A 57 -7.73 3.87 -12.04
CA THR A 57 -6.78 2.75 -11.93
C THR A 57 -7.47 1.46 -11.51
N MET A 58 -8.41 1.53 -10.56
CA MET A 58 -9.20 0.36 -10.12
C MET A 58 -10.02 -0.25 -11.27
N GLN A 59 -10.66 0.60 -12.08
CA GLN A 59 -11.42 0.14 -13.25
C GLN A 59 -10.51 -0.47 -14.31
N ALA A 60 -9.40 0.19 -14.64
CA ALA A 60 -8.44 -0.30 -15.61
C ALA A 60 -7.90 -1.68 -15.19
N ALA A 61 -7.43 -1.80 -13.95
CA ALA A 61 -6.95 -3.05 -13.35
C ALA A 61 -8.02 -4.16 -13.31
N GLY A 62 -9.29 -3.76 -13.19
CA GLY A 62 -10.43 -4.65 -12.98
C GLY A 62 -10.68 -4.83 -11.49
N VAL A 63 -11.90 -4.53 -11.05
CA VAL A 63 -12.26 -4.46 -9.63
C VAL A 63 -11.98 -5.79 -8.91
N ASP A 64 -12.45 -6.90 -9.47
CA ASP A 64 -12.24 -8.24 -8.89
C ASP A 64 -10.77 -8.63 -8.85
N ASN A 65 -9.97 -8.26 -9.85
CA ASN A 65 -8.54 -8.54 -9.85
C ASN A 65 -7.85 -7.83 -8.69
N VAL A 66 -8.20 -6.57 -8.44
CA VAL A 66 -7.63 -5.81 -7.31
C VAL A 66 -8.07 -6.38 -5.97
N VAL A 67 -9.32 -6.82 -5.84
CA VAL A 67 -9.83 -7.45 -4.62
C VAL A 67 -9.12 -8.79 -4.36
N ASN A 68 -9.01 -9.64 -5.38
CA ASN A 68 -8.29 -10.91 -5.30
C ASN A 68 -6.81 -10.69 -4.97
N PHE A 69 -6.18 -9.70 -5.58
CA PHE A 69 -4.81 -9.32 -5.28
C PHE A 69 -4.65 -8.85 -3.84
N ALA A 70 -5.59 -8.07 -3.29
CA ALA A 70 -5.58 -7.69 -1.88
C ALA A 70 -5.66 -8.92 -0.95
N HIS A 71 -6.46 -9.93 -1.30
CA HIS A 71 -6.50 -11.19 -0.58
C HIS A 71 -5.17 -11.96 -0.67
N ASP A 72 -4.52 -11.95 -1.84
CA ASP A 72 -3.18 -12.51 -2.00
C ASP A 72 -2.13 -11.81 -1.13
N MET A 73 -2.25 -10.49 -0.96
CA MET A 73 -1.41 -9.68 -0.06
C MET A 73 -1.67 -9.94 1.43
N GLY A 74 -2.71 -10.69 1.79
CA GLY A 74 -3.04 -11.05 3.17
C GLY A 74 -4.19 -10.27 3.80
N ILE A 75 -4.95 -9.52 3.01
CA ILE A 75 -6.20 -8.92 3.49
C ILE A 75 -7.24 -10.04 3.60
N THR A 76 -7.59 -10.44 4.82
CA THR A 76 -8.60 -11.49 5.05
C THR A 76 -10.01 -10.92 5.22
N THR A 77 -10.11 -9.62 5.50
CA THR A 77 -11.37 -8.89 5.59
C THR A 77 -12.13 -8.93 4.27
N GLN A 78 -13.45 -9.15 4.32
CA GLN A 78 -14.30 -9.13 3.14
C GLN A 78 -14.34 -7.73 2.53
N LEU A 79 -13.80 -7.58 1.32
CA LEU A 79 -13.84 -6.34 0.57
C LEU A 79 -15.09 -6.29 -0.31
N LYS A 80 -15.64 -5.09 -0.51
CA LYS A 80 -16.69 -4.85 -1.51
C LYS A 80 -16.04 -4.82 -2.89
N SER A 81 -16.63 -5.56 -3.84
CA SER A 81 -16.22 -5.48 -5.25
C SER A 81 -16.85 -4.26 -5.93
N GLU A 82 -16.36 -3.09 -5.55
CA GLU A 82 -16.80 -1.79 -6.07
C GLU A 82 -15.59 -0.89 -6.34
N VAL A 83 -15.73 0.05 -7.27
CA VAL A 83 -14.65 0.98 -7.64
C VAL A 83 -14.20 1.82 -6.44
N THR A 84 -15.14 2.18 -5.56
CA THR A 84 -14.91 3.01 -4.37
C THR A 84 -14.01 2.34 -3.33
N THR A 85 -13.82 1.02 -3.40
CA THR A 85 -12.88 0.31 -2.52
C THR A 85 -11.46 0.84 -2.71
N ALA A 86 -11.11 1.35 -3.90
CA ALA A 86 -9.81 1.96 -4.16
C ALA A 86 -9.51 3.22 -3.33
N ILE A 87 -10.55 3.89 -2.82
CA ILE A 87 -10.44 5.08 -1.96
C ILE A 87 -10.84 4.78 -0.50
N GLY A 88 -10.91 3.49 -0.12
CA GLY A 88 -11.13 3.08 1.27
C GLY A 88 -12.60 2.96 1.70
N SER A 89 -13.55 2.74 0.79
CA SER A 89 -14.96 2.50 1.16
C SER A 89 -15.22 1.15 1.86
N SER A 90 -14.25 0.23 1.78
CA SER A 90 -14.25 -1.04 2.53
C SER A 90 -13.39 -0.89 3.78
N GLU A 91 -13.97 -1.17 4.95
CA GLU A 91 -13.23 -1.21 6.21
C GLU A 91 -12.34 -2.45 6.27
N VAL A 92 -11.12 -2.31 6.80
CA VAL A 92 -10.13 -3.38 6.87
C VAL A 92 -9.55 -3.46 8.27
N ARG A 93 -9.33 -4.68 8.77
CA ARG A 93 -8.72 -4.92 10.08
C ARG A 93 -7.29 -4.38 10.11
N LEU A 94 -6.89 -3.77 11.22
CA LEU A 94 -5.52 -3.25 11.38
C LEU A 94 -4.44 -4.33 11.19
N LEU A 95 -4.71 -5.56 11.64
CA LEU A 95 -3.80 -6.70 11.43
C LEU A 95 -3.61 -7.00 9.94
N ASP A 96 -4.69 -6.98 9.15
CA ASP A 96 -4.63 -7.20 7.70
C ASP A 96 -3.82 -6.09 7.02
N HIS A 97 -4.00 -4.83 7.43
CA HIS A 97 -3.15 -3.72 6.97
C HIS A 97 -1.67 -4.00 7.26
N ALA A 98 -1.33 -4.39 8.49
CA ALA A 98 0.05 -4.68 8.86
C ALA A 98 0.65 -5.82 8.02
N VAL A 99 -0.11 -6.88 7.77
CA VAL A 99 0.31 -8.00 6.90
C VAL A 99 0.53 -7.52 5.46
N GLY A 100 -0.44 -6.82 4.89
CA GLY A 100 -0.37 -6.32 3.51
C GLY A 100 0.80 -5.35 3.30
N TYR A 101 1.03 -4.42 4.22
CA TYR A 101 2.20 -3.54 4.17
C TYR A 101 3.51 -4.30 4.40
N GLY A 102 3.48 -5.35 5.22
CA GLY A 102 4.61 -6.24 5.48
C GLY A 102 5.16 -6.87 4.20
N VAL A 103 4.30 -7.17 3.21
CA VAL A 103 4.71 -7.71 1.91
C VAL A 103 5.72 -6.79 1.21
N PHE A 104 5.54 -5.47 1.27
CA PHE A 104 6.50 -4.53 0.68
C PHE A 104 7.82 -4.52 1.44
N ALA A 105 7.76 -4.57 2.78
CA ALA A 105 8.94 -4.57 3.64
C ALA A 105 9.83 -5.82 3.50
N THR A 106 9.25 -6.94 3.07
CA THR A 106 9.93 -8.22 2.87
C THR A 106 10.30 -8.49 1.41
N GLY A 107 10.30 -7.45 0.56
CA GLY A 107 10.65 -7.60 -0.86
C GLY A 107 9.64 -8.43 -1.65
N GLY A 108 8.37 -8.41 -1.24
CA GLY A 108 7.26 -9.04 -1.94
C GLY A 108 6.79 -10.38 -1.36
N THR A 109 7.30 -10.79 -0.20
CA THR A 109 6.92 -12.06 0.44
C THR A 109 5.92 -11.86 1.58
N ARG A 110 4.72 -12.39 1.45
CA ARG A 110 3.74 -12.42 2.54
C ARG A 110 4.12 -13.44 3.59
N HIS A 111 4.08 -13.02 4.86
CA HIS A 111 4.14 -13.90 6.01
C HIS A 111 2.85 -13.77 6.81
N ASP A 112 2.23 -14.90 7.13
CA ASP A 112 1.02 -14.91 7.94
C ASP A 112 1.40 -14.65 9.42
N PRO A 113 0.58 -13.89 10.19
CA PRO A 113 0.88 -13.57 11.58
C PRO A 113 1.00 -14.81 12.47
N VAL A 114 2.03 -14.82 13.34
CA VAL A 114 2.22 -15.84 14.37
C VAL A 114 2.06 -15.21 15.74
N SER A 115 1.11 -15.71 16.53
CA SER A 115 0.85 -15.21 17.89
C SER A 115 1.55 -16.00 18.99
N VAL A 116 1.92 -17.26 18.73
CA VAL A 116 2.56 -18.16 19.70
C VAL A 116 3.79 -18.79 19.05
N LEU A 117 4.96 -18.56 19.64
CA LEU A 117 6.24 -19.09 19.12
C LEU A 117 6.60 -20.45 19.74
N GLU A 118 6.28 -20.63 21.02
CA GLU A 118 6.55 -21.83 21.78
C GLU A 118 5.68 -21.84 23.04
N VAL A 119 5.16 -23.00 23.41
CA VAL A 119 4.46 -23.23 24.68
C VAL A 119 5.33 -24.17 25.51
N LYS A 120 5.63 -23.77 26.74
CA LYS A 120 6.40 -24.57 27.71
C LYS A 120 5.64 -24.79 28.99
N ASP A 121 5.90 -25.91 29.66
CA ASP A 121 5.42 -26.14 31.02
C ASP A 121 6.27 -25.41 32.08
N LYS A 122 5.88 -25.56 33.35
CA LYS A 122 6.59 -24.97 34.51
C LYS A 122 8.02 -25.50 34.69
N ASP A 123 8.32 -26.65 34.11
CA ASP A 123 9.61 -27.32 34.19
C ASP A 123 10.44 -27.07 32.91
N ASN A 124 10.00 -26.13 32.07
CA ASN A 124 10.62 -25.69 30.82
C ASN A 124 10.65 -26.74 29.69
N ASN A 125 9.79 -27.77 29.76
CA ASN A 125 9.60 -28.71 28.65
C ASN A 125 8.71 -28.08 27.58
N THR A 126 9.13 -28.18 26.31
CA THR A 126 8.35 -27.71 25.16
C THR A 126 7.12 -28.61 24.96
N LEU A 127 5.94 -28.03 25.12
CA LEU A 127 4.65 -28.69 24.88
C LEU A 127 4.18 -28.50 23.44
N ASP A 128 4.43 -27.32 22.88
CA ASP A 128 4.11 -26.99 21.49
C ASP A 128 5.13 -25.99 20.95
N LYS A 129 5.47 -26.14 19.68
CA LYS A 129 6.34 -25.23 18.94
C LYS A 129 5.93 -25.28 17.47
N PRO A 130 4.96 -24.42 17.06
CA PRO A 130 4.52 -24.38 15.69
C PRO A 130 5.71 -24.12 14.75
N ASN A 131 5.73 -24.81 13.61
CA ASN A 131 6.69 -24.48 12.57
C ASN A 131 6.46 -23.04 12.12
N ALA A 132 7.55 -22.30 11.86
CA ALA A 132 7.42 -20.98 11.27
C ALA A 132 6.65 -21.10 9.95
N PRO A 133 5.53 -20.37 9.77
CA PRO A 133 4.82 -20.40 8.52
C PRO A 133 5.76 -19.92 7.42
N GLY A 134 5.84 -20.70 6.34
CA GLY A 134 6.60 -20.31 5.16
C GLY A 134 6.09 -18.99 4.58
N GLY A 135 6.95 -18.28 3.86
CA GLY A 135 6.54 -17.10 3.11
C GLY A 135 5.93 -17.47 1.76
N LYS A 136 4.96 -16.68 1.30
CA LYS A 136 4.43 -16.75 -0.09
C LYS A 136 4.91 -15.50 -0.85
N GLN A 137 5.63 -15.68 -1.95
CA GLN A 137 5.94 -14.57 -2.85
C GLN A 137 4.65 -14.11 -3.55
N VAL A 138 4.27 -12.85 -3.39
CA VAL A 138 3.04 -12.26 -3.96
C VAL A 138 3.36 -11.30 -5.11
N ILE A 139 4.42 -10.50 -4.94
CA ILE A 139 4.97 -9.58 -5.94
C ILE A 139 6.48 -9.75 -5.98
N SER A 140 7.15 -9.35 -7.05
CA SER A 140 8.61 -9.35 -7.13
C SER A 140 9.26 -8.31 -6.21
N ALA A 141 10.55 -8.48 -5.93
CA ALA A 141 11.31 -7.51 -5.15
C ALA A 141 11.40 -6.14 -5.86
N GLN A 142 11.43 -6.13 -7.18
CA GLN A 142 11.45 -4.90 -7.99
C GLN A 142 10.13 -4.14 -7.86
N GLU A 143 9.00 -4.83 -7.97
CA GLU A 143 7.67 -4.25 -7.75
C GLU A 143 7.52 -3.68 -6.33
N ALA A 144 7.91 -4.47 -5.32
CA ALA A 144 7.88 -4.04 -3.92
C ALA A 144 8.73 -2.78 -3.67
N TYR A 145 9.92 -2.72 -4.28
CA TYR A 145 10.81 -1.57 -4.19
C TYR A 145 10.19 -0.30 -4.80
N LEU A 146 9.54 -0.41 -5.96
CA LEU A 146 8.94 0.75 -6.63
C LEU A 146 7.84 1.39 -5.77
N ILE A 147 6.92 0.60 -5.22
CA ILE A 147 5.87 1.12 -4.33
C ILE A 147 6.46 1.73 -3.06
N THR A 148 7.45 1.06 -2.47
CA THR A 148 8.14 1.54 -1.26
C THR A 148 8.83 2.89 -1.51
N TYR A 149 9.51 3.03 -2.64
CA TYR A 149 10.22 4.26 -3.03
C TYR A 149 9.25 5.45 -3.18
N ILE A 150 8.09 5.24 -3.79
CA ILE A 150 7.06 6.28 -3.92
C ILE A 150 6.52 6.69 -2.55
N GLY A 151 6.23 5.70 -1.68
CA GLY A 151 5.74 5.96 -0.33
C GLY A 151 6.69 6.80 0.52
N ILE A 152 7.99 6.49 0.46
CA ILE A 152 9.04 7.27 1.13
C ILE A 152 9.08 8.70 0.56
N SER A 153 9.05 8.83 -0.77
CA SER A 153 9.10 10.12 -1.47
C SER A 153 7.87 10.99 -1.16
N ALA A 154 6.69 10.38 -0.96
CA ALA A 154 5.48 11.08 -0.52
C ALA A 154 5.66 11.65 0.90
N GLY A 155 6.26 10.88 1.81
CA GLY A 155 6.57 11.32 3.17
C GLY A 155 7.54 12.50 3.20
N THR A 156 8.63 12.42 2.43
CA THR A 156 9.62 13.51 2.35
C THR A 156 9.03 14.79 1.74
N ASN A 157 8.11 14.69 0.78
CA ASN A 157 7.44 15.86 0.21
C ASN A 157 6.40 16.50 1.13
N ARG A 158 5.90 15.78 2.15
CA ARG A 158 4.91 16.29 3.12
C ARG A 158 5.55 16.93 4.34
N SER A 159 6.81 16.62 4.63
CA SER A 159 7.59 17.33 5.64
C SER A 159 8.32 18.51 4.99
N PRO A 160 8.00 19.79 5.29
CA PRO A 160 9.00 20.82 5.09
C PRO A 160 10.20 20.40 5.94
N ALA A 161 11.39 20.35 5.32
CA ALA A 161 12.62 20.03 6.02
C ALA A 161 12.64 20.82 7.34
N SER A 162 12.65 20.10 8.47
CA SER A 162 12.90 20.73 9.75
C SER A 162 14.26 21.42 9.62
N PRO A 163 14.38 22.73 9.88
CA PRO A 163 15.68 23.38 9.81
C PRO A 163 16.62 22.61 10.74
N GLU A 164 17.77 22.21 10.21
CA GLU A 164 18.80 21.51 10.96
C GLU A 164 19.05 22.27 12.27
N ARG A 165 19.00 21.58 13.41
CA ARG A 165 19.53 22.14 14.65
C ARG A 165 21.04 22.35 14.43
N PRO A 166 21.58 23.56 14.60
CA PRO A 166 23.02 23.75 14.53
C PRO A 166 23.66 22.93 15.65
N THR A 167 24.40 21.88 15.28
CA THR A 167 25.28 21.17 16.20
C THR A 167 26.38 22.14 16.62
N THR A 168 26.31 22.61 17.86
CA THR A 168 27.37 23.39 18.49
C THR A 168 28.61 22.50 18.59
N THR A 169 29.56 22.69 17.69
CA THR A 169 30.92 22.18 17.86
C THR A 169 31.61 23.04 18.92
N ALA A 170 31.69 22.55 20.15
CA ALA A 170 32.63 23.09 21.13
C ALA A 170 34.03 22.56 20.79
N THR A 171 34.91 23.44 20.32
CA THR A 171 36.34 23.19 20.19
C THR A 171 37.00 23.39 21.56
N PRO A 172 37.85 22.47 22.06
CA PRO A 172 38.66 22.75 23.24
C PRO A 172 39.94 23.50 22.84
N GLY A 173 40.21 24.61 23.53
CA GLY A 173 41.48 25.34 23.57
C GLY A 173 41.84 25.65 25.01
#